data_AF-A0AAW7MLX8-F1
#
_entry.id   AF-A0AAW7MLX8-F1
#
_cell.length_a   1.000
_cell.length_b   1.000
_cell.length_c   1.000
_cell.angle_alpha   90.00
_cell.angle_beta   90.00
_cell.angle_gamma   90.00
#
_symmetry.space_group_name_H-M   'P 1'
#
loop_
_entity.id
_entity.type
_entity.pdbx_description
1 polymer ?
#
loop_
_entity_poly.entity_id
_entity_poly.type
_entity_poly.pdbx_seq_one_letter_code
_entity_poly.pdbx_strand_id
1 'polypeptide(L)'
;MRPARSTALLIGNRDAAARRRPTSTRESHRNDEARNCTDRHSVNLSWTQGCARRPPPPCAATLSLIVPSRHARQFHQDMIMTQRRLSFLPASFATYMATLLVPAAMLAGCAAPSGGAGPSQASPGAPAAATAPADILGTWQLMRWEGVDDLPSLPESRAINLTFNDKGAFSGSGGCNRIFGQYSVGPAKGQVSLQAPAATRMACPDSMAFEDRYLKTLPRVTRFERRDTQLILRTPNGETLTYASQTLLDRPVASAAKTEDRIVDVDSQMADCVGVAPRKCLRVRNADDSGKAPWELWYAHIDGFSWKPGVEYRVKIHGEPVVNPPADASSMRWTLVEVIRETPAR
;
A
#
# COMPACT_ATOMS: atom_id res chain seq x y z
N MET A 1 72.80 52.46 36.61
CA MET A 1 73.43 51.32 35.91
C MET A 1 72.72 51.12 34.55
N ARG A 2 73.39 50.46 33.60
CA ARG A 2 72.97 50.18 32.20
C ARG A 2 72.01 48.93 32.13
N PRO A 3 71.46 48.51 30.96
CA PRO A 3 70.69 49.28 29.96
C PRO A 3 69.56 48.47 29.23
N ALA A 4 68.80 49.12 28.32
CA ALA A 4 68.38 48.64 26.96
C ALA A 4 67.52 47.34 26.77
N ARG A 5 66.73 47.13 25.69
CA ARG A 5 66.25 47.97 24.55
C ARG A 5 65.10 47.23 23.81
N SER A 6 64.19 48.00 23.20
CA SER A 6 63.58 47.88 21.84
C SER A 6 63.00 46.56 21.25
N THR A 7 62.20 46.55 20.16
CA THR A 7 61.21 47.46 19.50
C THR A 7 60.80 46.78 18.15
N ALA A 8 59.50 46.60 17.85
CA ALA A 8 58.89 46.48 16.48
C ALA A 8 59.40 45.35 15.51
N LEU A 9 58.85 45.08 14.30
CA LEU A 9 57.51 45.04 13.68
C LEU A 9 57.71 44.54 12.20
N LEU A 10 56.65 44.11 11.49
CA LEU A 10 56.54 43.89 10.02
C LEU A 10 57.09 42.54 9.47
N ILE A 11 56.26 41.64 8.92
CA ILE A 11 55.71 41.53 7.53
C ILE A 11 56.74 41.04 6.47
N GLY A 12 56.40 39.96 5.75
CA GLY A 12 56.65 39.91 4.28
C GLY A 12 57.31 38.67 3.66
N ASN A 13 56.47 37.82 3.04
CA ASN A 13 56.62 37.21 1.69
C ASN A 13 57.84 36.34 1.23
N ARG A 14 57.45 35.23 0.57
CA ARG A 14 57.98 34.64 -0.69
C ARG A 14 59.32 33.89 -0.76
N ASP A 15 59.15 32.59 -1.06
CA ASP A 15 59.68 31.84 -2.22
C ASP A 15 61.18 31.55 -2.45
N ALA A 16 61.39 30.30 -2.89
CA ALA A 16 62.46 29.76 -3.75
C ALA A 16 63.89 29.59 -3.16
N ALA A 17 64.36 28.32 -3.02
CA ALA A 17 65.02 27.60 -4.13
C ALA A 17 65.89 26.37 -3.72
N ALA A 18 65.86 25.35 -4.59
CA ALA A 18 67.03 24.58 -5.09
C ALA A 18 67.69 23.38 -4.33
N ARG A 19 67.49 22.17 -4.93
CA ARG A 19 68.46 21.05 -5.15
C ARG A 19 68.78 20.14 -3.92
N ARG A 20 69.04 18.82 -4.01
CA ARG A 20 69.45 17.90 -5.12
C ARG A 20 68.75 16.50 -5.06
N ARG A 21 68.76 15.78 -6.20
CA ARG A 21 68.50 14.32 -6.43
C ARG A 21 69.77 13.48 -6.09
N PRO A 22 69.86 12.11 -6.22
CA PRO A 22 69.00 11.10 -6.91
C PRO A 22 68.61 9.86 -6.02
N THR A 23 67.83 8.85 -6.44
CA THR A 23 68.08 7.80 -7.47
C THR A 23 66.82 7.07 -7.96
N SER A 24 66.93 6.43 -9.14
CA SER A 24 66.23 5.22 -9.68
C SER A 24 64.83 4.82 -9.14
N THR A 25 63.81 4.50 -9.94
CA THR A 25 63.85 3.50 -11.04
C THR A 25 62.65 3.66 -12.01
N ARG A 26 62.96 3.72 -13.32
CA ARG A 26 62.40 2.99 -14.48
C ARG A 26 60.96 2.40 -14.42
N GLU A 27 60.07 2.41 -15.44
CA GLU A 27 59.91 3.09 -16.75
C GLU A 27 58.56 2.62 -17.34
N SER A 28 57.84 3.43 -18.14
CA SER A 28 56.53 3.07 -18.69
C SER A 28 56.57 2.73 -20.19
N HIS A 29 56.01 1.59 -20.57
CA HIS A 29 55.59 1.27 -21.96
C HIS A 29 54.15 0.75 -21.88
N ARG A 30 53.17 1.38 -22.55
CA ARG A 30 52.85 1.27 -23.99
C ARG A 30 52.53 -0.19 -24.37
N ASN A 31 51.24 -0.52 -24.35
CA ASN A 31 50.69 -1.75 -24.94
C ASN A 31 50.17 -1.45 -26.35
N ASP A 32 50.61 -2.26 -27.31
CA ASP A 32 50.00 -2.42 -28.62
C ASP A 32 50.04 -3.92 -29.00
N GLU A 33 48.97 -4.35 -29.69
CA GLU A 33 48.81 -5.53 -30.55
C GLU A 33 49.34 -6.95 -30.20
N ALA A 34 48.36 -7.87 -30.13
CA ALA A 34 48.25 -9.13 -30.91
C ALA A 34 49.14 -10.38 -30.64
N ARG A 35 48.44 -11.50 -30.32
CA ARG A 35 48.49 -12.86 -30.93
C ARG A 35 47.61 -13.80 -30.08
N ASN A 36 46.48 -14.32 -30.59
CA ASN A 36 46.30 -15.42 -31.54
C ASN A 36 46.59 -16.83 -30.96
N CYS A 37 45.55 -17.66 -30.87
CA CYS A 37 45.62 -19.12 -30.95
C CYS A 37 44.36 -19.70 -31.63
N THR A 38 44.60 -20.59 -32.59
CA THR A 38 43.67 -21.53 -33.26
C THR A 38 42.98 -22.48 -32.24
N ASP A 39 41.89 -23.21 -32.54
CA ASP A 39 41.61 -23.93 -33.80
C ASP A 39 40.11 -24.25 -34.07
N ARG A 40 39.86 -24.71 -35.31
CA ARG A 40 38.66 -25.26 -35.98
C ARG A 40 37.43 -25.70 -35.13
N HIS A 41 36.24 -25.34 -35.63
CA HIS A 41 35.54 -26.19 -36.60
C HIS A 41 34.50 -25.45 -37.46
N SER A 42 34.37 -25.86 -38.72
CA SER A 42 33.59 -25.19 -39.77
C SER A 42 32.14 -25.67 -39.84
N VAL A 43 31.19 -24.74 -40.05
CA VAL A 43 30.12 -24.92 -41.06
C VAL A 43 29.90 -23.58 -41.76
N ASN A 44 29.83 -23.64 -43.09
CA ASN A 44 29.69 -22.52 -44.00
C ASN A 44 28.21 -22.27 -44.30
N LEU A 45 27.78 -21.01 -44.48
CA LEU A 45 26.74 -20.63 -45.46
C LEU A 45 26.67 -19.10 -45.62
N SER A 46 26.73 -18.66 -46.87
CA SER A 46 26.64 -17.27 -47.36
C SER A 46 25.27 -16.62 -47.05
N TRP A 47 25.08 -15.30 -47.02
CA TRP A 47 25.07 -14.42 -48.21
C TRP A 47 25.19 -12.91 -47.87
N THR A 48 26.08 -12.23 -48.60
CA THR A 48 26.07 -10.84 -49.09
C THR A 48 25.28 -9.70 -48.40
N GLN A 49 26.05 -8.67 -47.98
CA GLN A 49 25.96 -7.24 -48.37
C GLN A 49 24.60 -6.53 -48.55
N GLY A 50 24.46 -5.33 -47.96
CA GLY A 50 23.45 -4.34 -48.38
C GLY A 50 23.33 -3.11 -47.47
N CYS A 51 24.15 -2.07 -47.69
CA CYS A 51 24.07 -0.81 -46.93
C CYS A 51 23.05 0.20 -47.50
N ALA A 52 22.37 0.90 -46.58
CA ALA A 52 21.82 2.26 -46.68
C ALA A 52 20.70 2.60 -47.70
N ARG A 53 19.58 3.16 -47.19
CA ARG A 53 19.12 4.56 -47.43
C ARG A 53 17.75 4.87 -46.77
N ARG A 54 17.65 6.05 -46.13
CA ARG A 54 16.44 6.90 -45.95
C ARG A 54 16.69 8.19 -46.80
N PRO A 55 15.78 9.18 -46.97
CA PRO A 55 14.33 9.29 -46.64
C PRO A 55 13.53 9.19 -47.98
N PRO A 56 12.39 9.89 -48.30
CA PRO A 56 11.43 10.72 -47.55
C PRO A 56 9.93 10.33 -47.68
N PRO A 57 9.01 10.98 -46.93
CA PRO A 57 7.55 10.82 -47.08
C PRO A 57 6.92 11.91 -47.98
N PRO A 58 5.76 11.64 -48.62
CA PRO A 58 4.94 12.68 -49.25
C PRO A 58 3.61 12.97 -48.50
N CYS A 59 3.32 14.27 -48.46
CA CYS A 59 1.99 14.90 -48.55
C CYS A 59 0.96 14.72 -47.43
N ALA A 60 0.80 15.83 -46.70
CA ALA A 60 -0.37 16.21 -45.93
C ALA A 60 -1.70 16.13 -46.72
N ALA A 61 -2.78 15.86 -46.00
CA ALA A 61 -4.14 16.22 -46.38
C ALA A 61 -4.77 17.04 -45.24
N THR A 62 -4.84 18.35 -45.44
CA THR A 62 -5.48 19.30 -44.53
C THR A 62 -6.99 19.28 -44.76
N LEU A 63 -7.82 19.07 -43.73
CA LEU A 63 -9.22 19.50 -43.80
C LEU A 63 -9.86 19.81 -42.42
N SER A 64 -10.13 21.10 -42.26
CA SER A 64 -11.22 21.74 -41.52
C SER A 64 -11.65 21.24 -40.13
N LEU A 65 -11.38 22.11 -39.16
CA LEU A 65 -12.21 22.40 -37.99
C LEU A 65 -13.72 22.30 -38.28
N ILE A 66 -14.46 21.50 -37.50
CA ILE A 66 -15.88 21.73 -37.23
C ILE A 66 -16.10 21.64 -35.72
N VAL A 67 -16.42 22.78 -35.11
CA VAL A 67 -16.95 22.89 -33.75
C VAL A 67 -18.47 23.03 -33.84
N PRO A 68 -19.24 22.23 -33.08
CA PRO A 68 -20.53 22.65 -32.56
C PRO A 68 -20.45 22.69 -31.03
N SER A 69 -20.42 23.88 -30.43
CA SER A 69 -21.64 24.63 -30.03
C SER A 69 -22.30 24.06 -28.77
N ARG A 70 -21.84 24.57 -27.63
CA ARG A 70 -22.50 24.45 -26.32
C ARG A 70 -23.97 24.85 -26.46
N HIS A 71 -24.90 23.91 -26.30
CA HIS A 71 -26.28 24.23 -25.99
C HIS A 71 -26.52 24.04 -24.49
N ALA A 72 -26.46 25.15 -23.76
CA ALA A 72 -27.09 25.21 -22.45
C ALA A 72 -28.60 25.04 -22.65
N ARG A 73 -29.21 24.07 -21.98
CA ARG A 73 -30.65 24.10 -21.69
C ARG A 73 -30.81 24.29 -20.19
N GLN A 74 -31.28 25.46 -19.80
CA GLN A 74 -31.91 25.63 -18.49
C GLN A 74 -33.07 24.64 -18.38
N PHE A 75 -33.00 23.76 -17.39
CA PHE A 75 -34.20 23.24 -16.74
C PHE A 75 -34.37 24.02 -15.44
N HIS A 76 -35.42 24.82 -15.39
CA HIS A 76 -35.83 25.61 -14.25
C HIS A 76 -37.15 25.04 -13.75
N GLN A 77 -37.23 24.73 -12.44
CA GLN A 77 -38.47 24.43 -11.69
C GLN A 77 -39.20 23.14 -12.16
N ASP A 78 -39.53 22.20 -11.26
CA ASP A 78 -40.52 22.42 -10.22
C ASP A 78 -40.15 21.89 -8.83
N MET A 79 -40.64 22.61 -7.81
CA MET A 79 -40.61 22.16 -6.42
C MET A 79 -41.80 21.25 -6.14
N ILE A 80 -41.54 20.03 -5.64
CA ILE A 80 -42.55 19.28 -4.88
C ILE A 80 -42.03 19.08 -3.46
N MET A 81 -42.43 19.99 -2.56
CA MET A 81 -42.29 19.82 -1.13
C MET A 81 -43.28 18.76 -0.62
N THR A 82 -42.85 17.51 -0.47
CA THR A 82 -43.63 16.53 0.28
C THR A 82 -43.38 16.68 1.78
N GLN A 83 -44.06 17.64 2.42
CA GLN A 83 -43.96 17.87 3.86
C GLN A 83 -44.42 16.64 4.66
N ARG A 84 -43.49 15.95 5.32
CA ARG A 84 -43.82 14.95 6.35
C ARG A 84 -44.06 15.66 7.69
N ARG A 85 -45.29 16.17 7.87
CA ARG A 85 -45.68 16.94 9.05
C ARG A 85 -45.58 16.13 10.35
N LEU A 86 -45.08 16.79 11.40
CA LEU A 86 -45.21 16.31 12.79
C LEU A 86 -46.62 16.60 13.31
N SER A 87 -47.31 15.54 13.70
CA SER A 87 -48.52 15.46 14.54
C SER A 87 -48.77 13.94 14.69
N PHE A 88 -49.02 13.35 15.85
CA PHE A 88 -49.83 13.80 16.98
C PHE A 88 -49.24 13.36 18.33
N LEU A 89 -49.39 14.20 19.37
CA LEU A 89 -49.39 13.79 20.78
C LEU A 89 -50.79 14.06 21.33
N PRO A 90 -51.54 13.05 21.80
CA PRO A 90 -52.82 13.27 22.46
C PRO A 90 -52.59 13.68 23.93
N ALA A 91 -53.06 14.88 24.29
CA ALA A 91 -53.16 15.31 25.68
C ALA A 91 -54.50 14.86 26.28
N SER A 92 -54.47 14.14 27.41
CA SER A 92 -55.59 13.96 28.36
C SER A 92 -55.11 13.22 29.62
N PHE A 93 -55.89 13.30 30.72
CA PHE A 93 -55.54 12.88 32.09
C PHE A 93 -54.47 13.78 32.75
N ALA A 94 -54.80 14.97 33.26
CA ALA A 94 -55.84 15.33 34.23
C ALA A 94 -55.58 14.81 35.66
N THR A 95 -55.20 15.75 36.53
CA THR A 95 -55.44 15.81 37.99
C THR A 95 -55.07 14.62 38.88
N TYR A 96 -54.05 14.81 39.73
CA TYR A 96 -54.19 14.60 41.18
C TYR A 96 -53.39 15.66 41.97
N MET A 97 -54.12 16.31 42.88
CA MET A 97 -53.77 16.86 44.21
C MET A 97 -52.34 16.66 44.76
N ALA A 98 -51.79 17.43 45.70
CA ALA A 98 -52.02 18.74 46.31
C ALA A 98 -51.06 18.85 47.53
N THR A 99 -50.30 19.95 47.63
CA THR A 99 -49.77 20.62 48.85
C THR A 99 -49.55 19.89 50.19
N LEU A 100 -48.31 19.96 50.72
CA LEU A 100 -47.92 20.20 52.14
C LEU A 100 -46.39 20.57 52.16
N LEU A 101 -45.97 21.82 52.37
CA LEU A 101 -45.66 22.53 53.64
C LEU A 101 -44.51 21.97 54.52
N VAL A 102 -43.25 22.38 54.24
CA VAL A 102 -42.29 23.19 55.07
C VAL A 102 -42.43 23.07 56.62
N PRO A 103 -41.37 22.92 57.49
CA PRO A 103 -40.13 23.74 57.51
C PRO A 103 -38.74 23.13 57.92
N ALA A 104 -37.74 23.99 57.64
CA ALA A 104 -36.35 24.18 58.10
C ALA A 104 -35.78 23.69 59.47
N ALA A 105 -34.47 23.38 59.46
CA ALA A 105 -33.41 23.85 60.38
C ALA A 105 -32.02 23.54 59.74
N MET A 106 -31.12 24.47 59.38
CA MET A 106 -30.30 25.45 60.15
C MET A 106 -29.18 24.86 61.03
N LEU A 107 -27.92 25.04 60.59
CA LEU A 107 -26.64 25.28 61.33
C LEU A 107 -25.48 25.09 60.32
N ALA A 108 -24.97 26.12 59.64
CA ALA A 108 -24.07 27.19 60.11
C ALA A 108 -22.60 26.74 60.33
N GLY A 109 -21.67 27.36 59.58
CA GLY A 109 -20.23 27.06 59.65
C GLY A 109 -19.40 27.81 58.61
N CYS A 110 -19.26 29.14 58.77
CA CYS A 110 -18.41 29.97 57.90
C CYS A 110 -17.03 30.19 58.51
N ALA A 111 -15.98 30.12 57.68
CA ALA A 111 -14.75 30.89 57.86
C ALA A 111 -14.00 31.03 56.52
N ALA A 112 -13.92 32.26 56.00
CA ALA A 112 -12.90 32.65 55.03
C ALA A 112 -11.74 33.33 55.76
N PRO A 113 -10.57 33.44 55.12
CA PRO A 113 -10.07 34.80 54.96
C PRO A 113 -9.63 35.11 53.52
N SER A 114 -9.82 36.38 53.16
CA SER A 114 -9.44 37.02 51.91
C SER A 114 -7.93 37.33 51.84
N GLY A 115 -7.34 37.20 50.65
CA GLY A 115 -6.06 37.84 50.33
C GLY A 115 -5.30 37.19 49.18
N GLY A 116 -5.22 37.85 48.01
CA GLY A 116 -4.37 37.40 46.90
C GLY A 116 -4.89 37.71 45.50
N ALA A 117 -4.92 38.99 45.11
CA ALA A 117 -5.10 39.35 43.70
C ALA A 117 -3.79 39.11 42.92
N GLY A 118 -3.61 37.89 42.41
CA GLY A 118 -2.58 37.57 41.42
C GLY A 118 -3.05 37.92 40.00
N PRO A 119 -2.18 38.42 39.11
CA PRO A 119 -2.58 38.79 37.75
C PRO A 119 -3.00 37.56 36.94
N SER A 120 -4.14 37.67 36.27
CA SER A 120 -4.65 36.67 35.33
C SER A 120 -3.73 36.56 34.11
N GLN A 121 -2.72 35.70 34.17
CA GLN A 121 -1.97 35.29 32.98
C GLN A 121 -2.89 34.45 32.10
N ALA A 122 -3.31 35.01 30.97
CA ALA A 122 -3.93 34.26 29.89
C ALA A 122 -2.94 33.18 29.41
N SER A 123 -3.27 31.91 29.61
CA SER A 123 -2.46 30.80 29.12
C SER A 123 -2.73 30.61 27.61
N PRO A 124 -1.73 30.79 26.73
CA PRO A 124 -1.87 30.40 25.33
C PRO A 124 -1.73 28.88 25.21
N GLY A 125 -2.55 28.28 24.35
CA GLY A 125 -2.46 26.86 24.01
C GLY A 125 -3.48 26.00 24.73
N ALA A 126 -4.52 25.58 23.99
CA ALA A 126 -5.16 24.30 24.27
C ALA A 126 -4.08 23.21 24.23
N PRO A 127 -4.14 22.18 25.10
CA PRO A 127 -3.22 21.06 25.00
C PRO A 127 -3.40 20.41 23.63
N ALA A 128 -2.36 20.47 22.80
CA ALA A 128 -2.29 19.67 21.59
C ALA A 128 -2.51 18.21 22.02
N ALA A 129 -3.54 17.57 21.46
CA ALA A 129 -4.01 16.26 21.91
C ALA A 129 -2.81 15.32 22.10
N ALA A 130 -2.61 14.88 23.36
CA ALA A 130 -1.59 13.92 23.70
C ALA A 130 -1.82 12.70 22.82
N THR A 131 -0.87 12.42 21.93
CA THR A 131 -0.91 11.27 21.05
C THR A 131 -0.91 10.04 21.95
N ALA A 132 -2.06 9.36 22.00
CA ALA A 132 -2.20 8.17 22.81
C ALA A 132 -1.30 7.07 22.24
N PRO A 133 -0.90 6.07 23.06
CA PRO A 133 -0.22 4.88 22.55
C PRO A 133 -0.96 4.20 21.39
N ALA A 134 -2.28 4.39 21.30
CA ALA A 134 -3.15 4.03 20.18
C ALA A 134 -2.62 4.44 18.79
N ASP A 135 -1.95 5.58 18.66
CA ASP A 135 -1.57 6.13 17.35
C ASP A 135 -0.50 5.30 16.62
N ILE A 136 0.32 4.50 17.31
CA ILE A 136 1.31 3.59 16.68
C ILE A 136 0.81 2.15 16.53
N LEU A 137 -0.32 1.80 17.18
CA LEU A 137 -0.86 0.45 17.19
C LEU A 137 -1.27 -0.07 15.81
N GLY A 138 -1.21 -1.39 15.68
CA GLY A 138 -1.55 -2.14 14.49
C GLY A 138 -0.35 -2.87 13.91
N THR A 139 -0.56 -3.50 12.76
CA THR A 139 0.48 -4.21 12.02
C THR A 139 0.85 -3.48 10.74
N TRP A 140 2.15 -3.43 10.48
CA TRP A 140 2.79 -2.57 9.49
C TRP A 140 3.82 -3.36 8.70
N GLN A 141 3.90 -3.12 7.40
CA GLN A 141 4.92 -3.72 6.52
C GLN A 141 5.78 -2.61 5.92
N LEU A 142 7.11 -2.80 5.96
CA LEU A 142 8.05 -1.81 5.41
C LEU A 142 7.89 -1.77 3.89
N MET A 143 7.59 -0.58 3.35
CA MET A 143 7.45 -0.33 1.91
C MET A 143 8.66 0.38 1.33
N ARG A 144 9.33 1.23 2.13
CA ARG A 144 10.52 1.96 1.70
C ARG A 144 11.37 2.39 2.89
N TRP A 145 12.68 2.46 2.67
CA TRP A 145 13.65 3.06 3.58
C TRP A 145 14.47 4.08 2.76
N GLU A 146 14.42 5.34 3.17
CA GLU A 146 15.08 6.48 2.51
C GLU A 146 16.11 7.11 3.46
N GLY A 147 17.08 7.85 2.91
CA GLY A 147 18.11 8.55 3.71
C GLY A 147 19.27 7.65 4.19
N VAL A 148 19.50 6.51 3.52
CA VAL A 148 20.54 5.53 3.84
C VAL A 148 21.44 5.31 2.62
N ASP A 149 22.75 5.50 2.80
CA ASP A 149 23.73 5.45 1.70
C ASP A 149 24.12 4.02 1.27
N ASP A 150 24.04 3.07 2.19
CA ASP A 150 24.38 1.66 2.01
C ASP A 150 23.26 0.80 2.61
N LEU A 151 22.19 0.61 1.84
CA LEU A 151 21.08 -0.28 2.16
C LEU A 151 21.29 -1.61 1.41
N PRO A 152 21.53 -2.73 2.12
CA PRO A 152 21.63 -4.04 1.48
C PRO A 152 20.35 -4.39 0.71
N SER A 153 20.47 -5.22 -0.32
CA SER A 153 19.28 -5.74 -1.00
C SER A 153 18.47 -6.66 -0.08
N LEU A 154 17.14 -6.59 -0.23
CA LEU A 154 16.21 -7.55 0.35
C LEU A 154 15.45 -8.19 -0.82
N PRO A 155 15.44 -9.53 -0.96
CA PRO A 155 14.70 -10.18 -2.03
C PRO A 155 13.18 -10.01 -1.83
N GLU A 156 12.44 -9.82 -2.92
CA GLU A 156 11.00 -9.50 -2.91
C GLU A 156 10.13 -10.55 -2.21
N SER A 157 10.61 -11.78 -2.08
CA SER A 157 9.96 -12.87 -1.32
C SER A 157 10.02 -12.69 0.21
N ARG A 158 10.76 -11.71 0.73
CA ARG A 158 10.92 -11.44 2.16
C ARG A 158 10.20 -10.15 2.55
N ALA A 159 9.11 -10.30 3.29
CA ALA A 159 8.42 -9.17 3.90
C ALA A 159 9.00 -8.82 5.28
N ILE A 160 9.27 -7.52 5.49
CA ILE A 160 9.59 -6.94 6.80
C ILE A 160 8.30 -6.44 7.42
N ASN A 161 7.95 -6.91 8.61
CA ASN A 161 6.76 -6.46 9.32
C ASN A 161 7.03 -6.11 10.78
N LEU A 162 6.17 -5.25 11.34
CA LEU A 162 6.15 -4.84 12.73
C LEU A 162 4.69 -4.73 13.20
N THR A 163 4.37 -5.45 14.26
CA THR A 163 3.13 -5.34 15.03
C THR A 163 3.43 -4.58 16.32
N PHE A 164 2.72 -3.48 16.59
CA PHE A 164 2.76 -2.80 17.89
C PHE A 164 1.48 -3.10 18.67
N ASN A 165 1.61 -3.55 19.91
CA ASN A 165 0.48 -3.85 20.81
C ASN A 165 0.31 -2.81 21.92
N ASP A 166 -0.89 -2.80 22.51
CA ASP A 166 -1.31 -1.92 23.60
C ASP A 166 -0.50 -2.06 24.90
N LYS A 167 0.30 -3.12 25.04
CA LYS A 167 1.13 -3.44 26.21
C LYS A 167 2.56 -2.89 26.11
N GLY A 168 2.87 -2.08 25.09
CA GLY A 168 4.21 -1.52 24.89
C GLY A 168 5.21 -2.53 24.32
N ALA A 169 4.75 -3.60 23.69
CA ALA A 169 5.59 -4.58 23.00
C ALA A 169 5.43 -4.50 21.47
N PHE A 170 6.51 -4.82 20.76
CA PHE A 170 6.48 -5.01 19.31
C PHE A 170 7.03 -6.38 18.91
N SER A 171 6.53 -6.91 17.80
CA SER A 171 6.96 -8.20 17.23
C SER A 171 6.83 -8.20 15.71
N GLY A 172 7.62 -8.99 14.99
CA GLY A 172 7.50 -9.10 13.54
C GLY A 172 8.63 -9.87 12.87
N SER A 173 8.97 -9.48 11.65
CA SER A 173 9.96 -10.10 10.75
C SER A 173 11.06 -9.11 10.40
N GLY A 174 12.31 -9.48 10.64
CA GLY A 174 13.51 -8.72 10.27
C GLY A 174 14.05 -9.04 8.87
N GLY A 175 13.42 -9.99 8.16
CA GLY A 175 13.81 -10.47 6.83
C GLY A 175 14.19 -11.94 6.87
N CYS A 176 15.15 -12.31 7.73
CA CYS A 176 15.52 -13.71 7.97
C CYS A 176 14.80 -14.27 9.20
N ASN A 177 14.82 -13.51 10.28
CA ASN A 177 14.44 -13.90 11.62
C ASN A 177 13.16 -13.21 12.09
N ARG A 178 12.51 -13.83 13.08
CA ARG A 178 11.47 -13.17 13.85
C ARG A 178 12.13 -12.25 14.85
N ILE A 179 11.62 -11.03 14.93
CA ILE A 179 12.11 -9.96 15.81
C ILE A 179 11.06 -9.60 16.84
N PHE A 180 11.48 -9.22 18.03
CA PHE A 180 10.58 -8.78 19.10
C PHE A 180 11.31 -7.88 20.08
N GLY A 181 10.58 -6.96 20.71
CA GLY A 181 11.13 -6.00 21.64
C GLY A 181 10.04 -5.19 22.32
N GLN A 182 10.46 -4.15 23.03
CA GLN A 182 9.58 -3.26 23.77
C GLN A 182 9.70 -1.84 23.20
N TYR A 183 8.65 -1.04 23.33
CA TYR A 183 8.64 0.36 22.92
C TYR A 183 7.91 1.23 23.94
N SER A 184 8.23 2.51 23.94
CA SER A 184 7.53 3.53 24.72
C SER A 184 7.23 4.75 23.84
N VAL A 185 6.03 5.31 24.01
CA VAL A 185 5.63 6.57 23.37
C VAL A 185 5.94 7.71 24.34
N GLY A 186 6.62 8.74 23.86
CA GLY A 186 7.01 9.89 24.67
C GLY A 186 5.83 10.83 24.97
N PRO A 187 5.98 11.73 25.96
CA PRO A 187 4.93 12.68 26.33
C PRO A 187 4.66 13.73 25.23
N ALA A 188 5.62 13.95 24.33
CA ALA A 188 5.46 14.81 23.17
C ALA A 188 4.86 14.05 21.97
N LYS A 189 3.92 14.68 21.27
CA LYS A 189 3.25 14.09 20.10
C LYS A 189 4.27 13.61 19.04
N GLY A 190 4.13 12.33 18.67
CA GLY A 190 4.98 11.67 17.67
C GLY A 190 6.39 11.33 18.16
N GLN A 191 6.66 11.34 19.47
CA GLN A 191 7.92 10.82 20.03
C GLN A 191 7.79 9.32 20.35
N VAL A 192 8.77 8.51 19.97
CA VAL A 192 8.82 7.08 20.31
C VAL A 192 10.26 6.67 20.64
N SER A 193 10.42 5.70 21.52
CA SER A 193 11.68 5.00 21.78
C SER A 193 11.44 3.50 21.68
N LEU A 194 12.14 2.85 20.76
CA LEU A 194 12.15 1.40 20.63
C LEU A 194 13.39 0.85 21.34
N GLN A 195 13.20 -0.17 22.18
CA GLN A 195 14.33 -0.89 22.79
C GLN A 195 15.03 -1.77 21.74
N ALA A 196 16.26 -2.19 22.04
CA ALA A 196 17.01 -3.12 21.21
C ALA A 196 16.19 -4.39 20.93
N PRO A 197 15.85 -4.70 19.66
CA PRO A 197 15.12 -5.91 19.33
C PRO A 197 15.96 -7.16 19.61
N ALA A 198 15.33 -8.17 20.20
CA ALA A 198 15.81 -9.53 20.15
C ALA A 198 15.36 -10.17 18.82
N ALA A 199 16.17 -11.12 18.32
CA ALA A 199 15.89 -11.86 17.09
C ALA A 199 16.15 -13.37 17.29
N THR A 200 15.46 -14.20 16.49
CA THR A 200 15.81 -15.62 16.36
C THR A 200 17.18 -15.81 15.67
N ARG A 201 17.66 -17.07 15.57
CA ARG A 201 18.96 -17.40 14.95
C ARG A 201 18.84 -18.38 13.77
N MET A 202 17.99 -18.04 12.81
CA MET A 202 17.96 -18.61 11.46
C MET A 202 19.07 -17.96 10.62
N ALA A 203 19.61 -18.71 9.66
CA ALA A 203 20.58 -18.19 8.69
C ALA A 203 19.96 -18.11 7.30
N CYS A 204 20.05 -16.94 6.66
CA CYS A 204 19.52 -16.68 5.32
C CYS A 204 20.59 -15.98 4.48
N PRO A 205 21.25 -16.67 3.52
CA PRO A 205 22.38 -16.11 2.76
C PRO A 205 22.07 -14.80 2.01
N ASP A 206 20.80 -14.56 1.75
CA ASP A 206 20.22 -13.50 0.93
C ASP A 206 19.75 -12.25 1.71
N SER A 207 19.55 -12.35 3.03
CA SER A 207 18.83 -11.33 3.81
C SER A 207 19.43 -10.97 5.17
N MET A 208 20.46 -11.69 5.63
CA MET A 208 21.13 -11.40 6.92
C MET A 208 21.73 -9.99 7.00
N ALA A 209 22.35 -9.49 5.92
CA ALA A 209 22.96 -8.15 5.91
C ALA A 209 21.92 -7.03 6.06
N PHE A 210 20.75 -7.18 5.40
CA PHE A 210 19.62 -6.28 5.53
C PHE A 210 19.08 -6.29 6.97
N GLU A 211 18.87 -7.48 7.52
CA GLU A 211 18.36 -7.66 8.88
C GLU A 211 19.28 -7.03 9.93
N ASP A 212 20.58 -7.28 9.84
CA ASP A 212 21.59 -6.68 10.73
C ASP A 212 21.54 -5.14 10.70
N ARG A 213 21.33 -4.54 9.51
CA ARG A 213 21.18 -3.09 9.37
C ARG A 213 19.86 -2.61 9.97
N TYR A 214 18.76 -3.34 9.77
CA TYR A 214 17.44 -3.04 10.31
C TYR A 214 17.41 -3.07 11.85
N LEU A 215 17.93 -4.15 12.46
CA LEU A 215 18.04 -4.30 13.92
C LEU A 215 18.85 -3.18 14.59
N LYS A 216 19.91 -2.69 13.91
CA LYS A 216 20.75 -1.57 14.38
C LYS A 216 20.09 -0.18 14.22
N THR A 217 19.03 -0.09 13.41
CA THR A 217 18.32 1.17 13.11
C THR A 217 17.09 1.36 13.97
N LEU A 218 16.32 0.30 14.28
CA LEU A 218 15.11 0.41 15.12
C LEU A 218 15.35 1.17 16.46
N PRO A 219 16.44 0.95 17.22
CA PRO A 219 16.69 1.68 18.47
C PRO A 219 17.13 3.14 18.29
N ARG A 220 17.38 3.58 17.06
CA ARG A 220 17.74 4.96 16.70
C ARG A 220 16.53 5.79 16.30
N VAL A 221 15.37 5.18 16.13
CA VAL A 221 14.12 5.88 15.85
C VAL A 221 13.74 6.71 17.08
N THR A 222 13.50 8.00 16.87
CA THR A 222 13.10 8.95 17.93
C THR A 222 11.74 9.57 17.67
N ARG A 223 11.25 9.52 16.42
CA ARG A 223 9.96 10.04 16.01
C ARG A 223 9.16 9.06 15.18
N PHE A 224 7.85 9.11 15.34
CA PHE A 224 6.88 8.48 14.44
C PHE A 224 5.83 9.48 13.98
N GLU A 225 5.27 9.21 12.81
CA GLU A 225 4.18 9.96 12.20
C GLU A 225 3.19 8.94 11.65
N ARG A 226 1.99 8.86 12.24
CA ARG A 226 0.90 8.03 11.70
C ARG A 226 0.08 8.86 10.72
N ARG A 227 -0.17 8.30 9.54
CA ARG A 227 -1.19 8.71 8.57
C ARG A 227 -2.20 7.57 8.46
N ASP A 228 -3.38 7.81 7.90
CA ASP A 228 -4.51 6.85 7.90
C ASP A 228 -4.09 5.41 7.54
N THR A 229 -3.24 5.28 6.52
CA THR A 229 -2.81 4.03 5.90
C THR A 229 -1.32 3.72 6.07
N GLN A 230 -0.54 4.63 6.68
CA GLN A 230 0.93 4.58 6.72
C GLN A 230 1.49 4.94 8.10
N LEU A 231 2.57 4.27 8.48
CA LEU A 231 3.40 4.63 9.62
C LEU A 231 4.78 5.05 9.11
N ILE A 232 5.23 6.24 9.48
CA ILE A 232 6.57 6.72 9.12
C ILE A 232 7.39 6.80 10.39
N LEU A 233 8.49 6.05 10.46
CA LEU A 233 9.48 6.12 11.54
C LEU A 233 10.67 6.96 11.07
N ARG A 234 11.16 7.85 11.93
CA ARG A 234 12.27 8.77 11.62
C ARG A 234 13.36 8.68 12.68
N THR A 235 14.61 8.63 12.22
CA THR A 235 15.81 8.70 13.06
C THR A 235 16.39 10.13 13.05
N PRO A 236 17.22 10.50 14.03
CA PRO A 236 17.82 11.84 14.07
C PRO A 236 18.93 12.04 13.02
N ASN A 237 19.43 10.98 12.37
CA ASN A 237 20.39 11.07 11.26
C ASN A 237 19.73 11.20 9.87
N GLY A 238 18.40 11.33 9.80
CA GLY A 238 17.67 11.58 8.54
C GLY A 238 17.11 10.33 7.86
N GLU A 239 17.39 9.12 8.35
CA GLU A 239 16.78 7.90 7.82
C GLU A 239 15.26 7.91 8.08
N THR A 240 14.49 7.59 7.05
CA THR A 240 13.03 7.56 7.08
C THR A 240 12.55 6.20 6.61
N LEU A 241 11.89 5.46 7.51
CA LEU A 241 11.31 4.14 7.24
C LEU A 241 9.80 4.31 7.07
N THR A 242 9.31 4.07 5.87
CA THR A 242 7.88 4.19 5.52
C THR A 242 7.25 2.81 5.46
N TYR A 243 6.25 2.60 6.31
CA TYR A 243 5.47 1.37 6.38
C TYR A 243 4.04 1.62 5.91
N ALA A 244 3.40 0.62 5.31
CA ALA A 244 1.97 0.58 5.04
C ALA A 244 1.26 -0.34 6.04
N SER A 245 -0.01 -0.05 6.37
CA SER A 245 -0.81 -0.91 7.24
C SER A 245 -1.05 -2.27 6.56
N GLN A 246 -0.70 -3.36 7.25
CA GLN A 246 -0.96 -4.71 6.74
C GLN A 246 -2.45 -4.95 6.52
N THR A 247 -3.36 -4.37 7.32
CA THR A 247 -4.81 -4.46 7.09
C THR A 247 -5.27 -3.90 5.72
N LEU A 248 -4.44 -3.13 5.03
CA LEU A 248 -4.71 -2.62 3.68
C LEU A 248 -3.98 -3.39 2.58
N LEU A 249 -2.86 -4.07 2.91
CA LEU A 249 -2.13 -4.96 2.01
C LEU A 249 -2.79 -6.35 1.96
N ASP A 250 -3.21 -6.84 3.13
CA ASP A 250 -3.95 -8.09 3.35
C ASP A 250 -5.46 -7.91 3.18
N ARG A 251 -5.95 -6.66 3.00
CA ARG A 251 -7.31 -6.47 2.47
C ARG A 251 -7.31 -7.17 1.12
N PRO A 252 -8.15 -8.21 0.91
CA PRO A 252 -8.19 -8.88 -0.38
C PRO A 252 -8.60 -7.84 -1.41
N VAL A 253 -7.62 -7.42 -2.21
CA VAL A 253 -7.90 -6.67 -3.42
C VAL A 253 -8.66 -7.65 -4.29
N ALA A 254 -9.94 -7.40 -4.52
CA ALA A 254 -10.79 -8.15 -5.45
C ALA A 254 -10.39 -7.94 -6.94
N SER A 255 -9.10 -7.70 -7.17
CA SER A 255 -8.40 -7.51 -8.43
C SER A 255 -6.89 -7.63 -8.15
N ALA A 256 -6.39 -8.85 -7.95
CA ALA A 256 -5.49 -9.42 -8.97
C ALA A 256 -5.81 -10.88 -9.32
N ALA A 257 -6.73 -11.52 -8.60
CA ALA A 257 -7.37 -12.73 -9.08
C ALA A 257 -8.42 -12.30 -10.12
N LYS A 258 -8.14 -12.61 -11.39
CA LYS A 258 -8.84 -12.08 -12.56
C LYS A 258 -10.30 -12.53 -12.60
N THR A 259 -11.23 -11.62 -12.30
CA THR A 259 -12.66 -11.82 -12.56
C THR A 259 -12.91 -12.01 -14.06
N GLU A 260 -13.76 -12.96 -14.43
CA GLU A 260 -13.98 -13.33 -15.84
C GLU A 260 -15.46 -13.29 -16.20
N ASP A 261 -15.83 -12.36 -17.10
CA ASP A 261 -17.12 -12.39 -17.78
C ASP A 261 -17.05 -13.38 -18.95
N ARG A 262 -17.97 -14.35 -18.99
CA ARG A 262 -18.15 -15.26 -20.14
C ARG A 262 -19.57 -15.16 -20.66
N ILE A 263 -19.73 -15.17 -21.98
CA ILE A 263 -21.01 -15.48 -22.62
C ILE A 263 -20.93 -16.92 -23.11
N VAL A 264 -21.86 -17.76 -22.65
CA VAL A 264 -21.91 -19.18 -22.99
C VAL A 264 -23.29 -19.54 -23.53
N ASP A 265 -23.31 -20.42 -24.53
CA ASP A 265 -24.53 -21.14 -24.88
C ASP A 265 -24.61 -22.40 -24.00
N VAL A 266 -25.77 -22.66 -23.41
CA VAL A 266 -26.08 -23.81 -22.54
C VAL A 266 -27.07 -24.72 -23.29
N ASP A 267 -26.74 -26.00 -23.37
CA ASP A 267 -27.54 -27.00 -24.08
C ASP A 267 -28.88 -27.26 -23.38
N SER A 268 -29.87 -27.68 -24.18
CA SER A 268 -31.17 -28.18 -23.77
C SER A 268 -31.15 -29.54 -23.07
N GLN A 269 -29.97 -30.17 -22.97
CA GLN A 269 -29.74 -31.47 -22.32
C GLN A 269 -28.53 -31.42 -21.37
N MET A 270 -28.69 -32.00 -20.17
CA MET A 270 -27.58 -32.25 -19.24
C MET A 270 -26.93 -33.61 -19.53
N ALA A 271 -25.63 -33.72 -19.30
CA ALA A 271 -24.87 -34.96 -19.43
C ALA A 271 -24.47 -35.54 -18.06
N ASP A 272 -24.24 -36.85 -18.01
CA ASP A 272 -23.62 -37.49 -16.83
C ASP A 272 -22.15 -37.07 -16.71
N CYS A 273 -21.75 -36.73 -15.49
CA CYS A 273 -20.42 -36.28 -15.15
C CYS A 273 -20.05 -36.74 -13.73
N VAL A 274 -18.75 -36.76 -13.42
CA VAL A 274 -18.24 -37.07 -12.09
C VAL A 274 -17.46 -35.88 -11.56
N GLY A 275 -17.82 -35.40 -10.38
CA GLY A 275 -17.02 -34.48 -9.57
C GLY A 275 -16.53 -35.21 -8.33
N VAL A 276 -16.96 -34.74 -7.15
CA VAL A 276 -16.84 -35.50 -5.89
C VAL A 276 -17.68 -36.80 -5.94
N ALA A 277 -18.78 -36.79 -6.69
CA ALA A 277 -19.66 -37.93 -6.94
C ALA A 277 -20.25 -37.85 -8.36
N PRO A 278 -20.85 -38.96 -8.88
CA PRO A 278 -21.64 -38.94 -10.12
C PRO A 278 -22.86 -38.01 -10.01
N ARG A 279 -23.08 -37.18 -11.02
CA ARG A 279 -24.19 -36.21 -11.10
C ARG A 279 -24.47 -35.81 -12.55
N LYS A 280 -25.52 -35.02 -12.78
CA LYS A 280 -25.75 -34.35 -14.06
C LYS A 280 -25.03 -33.00 -14.08
N CYS A 281 -24.27 -32.74 -15.14
CA CYS A 281 -23.65 -31.45 -15.42
C CYS A 281 -24.38 -30.75 -16.58
N LEU A 282 -24.35 -29.42 -16.58
CA LEU A 282 -24.71 -28.65 -17.76
C LEU A 282 -23.70 -28.93 -18.88
N ARG A 283 -24.15 -28.89 -20.13
CA ARG A 283 -23.27 -28.83 -21.30
C ARG A 283 -23.26 -27.38 -21.77
N VAL A 284 -22.07 -26.81 -21.93
CA VAL A 284 -21.91 -25.41 -22.34
C VAL A 284 -20.91 -25.31 -23.48
N ARG A 285 -20.97 -24.23 -24.24
CA ARG A 285 -19.92 -23.83 -25.18
C ARG A 285 -19.73 -22.33 -25.10
N ASN A 286 -18.55 -21.85 -25.46
CA ASN A 286 -18.36 -20.41 -25.65
C ASN A 286 -19.35 -19.90 -26.70
N ALA A 287 -20.06 -18.81 -26.39
CA ALA A 287 -21.00 -18.24 -27.32
C ALA A 287 -20.24 -17.54 -28.45
N ASP A 288 -20.17 -18.21 -29.60
CA ASP A 288 -19.77 -17.61 -30.86
C ASP A 288 -21.00 -17.50 -31.80
N ASP A 289 -20.90 -16.64 -32.81
CA ASP A 289 -21.97 -16.47 -33.81
C ASP A 289 -21.84 -17.44 -35.00
N SER A 290 -20.82 -18.32 -34.99
CA SER A 290 -20.66 -19.38 -35.98
C SER A 290 -21.43 -20.66 -35.63
N GLY A 291 -21.80 -20.84 -34.36
CA GLY A 291 -22.46 -22.03 -33.82
C GLY A 291 -21.56 -23.27 -33.75
N LYS A 292 -20.23 -23.11 -33.93
CA LYS A 292 -19.28 -24.23 -34.12
C LYS A 292 -18.41 -24.56 -32.92
N ALA A 293 -18.39 -23.75 -31.86
CA ALA A 293 -17.71 -24.12 -30.62
C ALA A 293 -18.15 -25.52 -30.12
N PRO A 294 -17.21 -26.38 -29.71
CA PRO A 294 -17.52 -27.69 -29.17
C PRO A 294 -18.27 -27.57 -27.83
N TRP A 295 -19.11 -28.56 -27.54
CA TRP A 295 -19.79 -28.66 -26.24
C TRP A 295 -18.83 -29.24 -25.19
N GLU A 296 -18.68 -28.53 -24.08
CA GLU A 296 -17.88 -28.87 -22.91
C GLU A 296 -18.79 -29.19 -21.71
N LEU A 297 -18.29 -29.98 -20.76
CA LEU A 297 -18.99 -30.24 -19.50
C LEU A 297 -18.73 -29.13 -18.48
N TRP A 298 -19.81 -28.58 -17.92
CA TRP A 298 -19.74 -27.54 -16.91
C TRP A 298 -20.05 -28.11 -15.52
N TYR A 299 -19.00 -28.23 -14.71
CA TYR A 299 -19.02 -28.89 -13.39
C TYR A 299 -19.37 -27.95 -12.23
N ALA A 300 -19.32 -26.63 -12.44
CA ALA A 300 -19.57 -25.63 -11.42
C ALA A 300 -21.08 -25.27 -11.33
N HIS A 301 -21.52 -24.84 -10.16
CA HIS A 301 -22.84 -24.21 -10.04
C HIS A 301 -22.79 -22.79 -10.62
N ILE A 302 -23.91 -22.30 -11.14
CA ILE A 302 -24.08 -20.92 -11.60
C ILE A 302 -25.20 -20.32 -10.74
N ASP A 303 -24.83 -19.49 -9.78
CA ASP A 303 -25.77 -18.85 -8.86
C ASP A 303 -26.81 -18.03 -9.66
N GLY A 304 -28.09 -18.23 -9.37
CA GLY A 304 -29.20 -17.56 -10.04
C GLY A 304 -29.64 -18.15 -11.38
N PHE A 305 -28.89 -19.10 -11.97
CA PHE A 305 -29.31 -19.76 -13.22
C PHE A 305 -30.17 -21.01 -12.95
N SER A 306 -31.39 -20.99 -13.47
CA SER A 306 -32.36 -22.09 -13.36
C SER A 306 -32.63 -22.73 -14.72
N TRP A 307 -31.82 -23.71 -15.07
CA TRP A 307 -31.95 -24.49 -16.31
C TRP A 307 -33.28 -25.27 -16.38
N LYS A 308 -33.84 -25.41 -17.58
CA LYS A 308 -35.02 -26.22 -17.87
C LYS A 308 -34.74 -27.17 -19.04
N PRO A 309 -35.22 -28.43 -19.00
CA PRO A 309 -35.06 -29.37 -20.11
C PRO A 309 -35.78 -28.88 -21.37
N GLY A 310 -35.17 -29.11 -22.53
CA GLY A 310 -35.76 -28.73 -23.82
C GLY A 310 -35.66 -27.24 -24.17
N VAL A 311 -34.80 -26.48 -23.49
CA VAL A 311 -34.51 -25.07 -23.80
C VAL A 311 -33.00 -24.85 -23.89
N GLU A 312 -32.51 -24.33 -25.02
CA GLU A 312 -31.16 -23.79 -25.13
C GLU A 312 -31.12 -22.34 -24.62
N TYR A 313 -30.07 -21.98 -23.90
CA TYR A 313 -29.89 -20.63 -23.34
C TYR A 313 -28.62 -20.00 -23.92
N ARG A 314 -28.60 -18.68 -24.12
CA ARG A 314 -27.35 -17.89 -24.13
C ARG A 314 -27.35 -17.04 -22.88
N VAL A 315 -26.37 -17.24 -22.01
CA VAL A 315 -26.26 -16.53 -20.73
C VAL A 315 -24.93 -15.80 -20.63
N LYS A 316 -24.95 -14.64 -19.99
CA LYS A 316 -23.74 -13.99 -19.50
C LYS A 316 -23.55 -14.37 -18.04
N ILE A 317 -22.37 -14.88 -17.71
CA ILE A 317 -21.97 -15.26 -16.36
C ILE A 317 -20.73 -14.48 -15.93
N HIS A 318 -20.66 -14.17 -14.64
CA HIS A 318 -19.52 -13.53 -14.00
C HIS A 318 -18.82 -14.54 -13.08
N GLY A 319 -17.53 -14.77 -13.31
CA GLY A 319 -16.69 -15.64 -12.49
C GLY A 319 -15.85 -14.85 -11.50
N GLU A 320 -16.09 -15.06 -10.20
CA GLU A 320 -15.29 -14.52 -9.11
C GLU A 320 -14.41 -15.62 -8.46
N PRO A 321 -13.16 -15.31 -8.11
CA PRO A 321 -12.28 -16.24 -7.40
C PRO A 321 -12.66 -16.36 -5.92
N VAL A 322 -12.79 -17.58 -5.42
CA VAL A 322 -13.13 -17.85 -4.01
C VAL A 322 -11.85 -17.82 -3.16
N VAL A 323 -11.84 -17.02 -2.10
CA VAL A 323 -10.74 -17.00 -1.12
C VAL A 323 -10.83 -18.24 -0.22
N ASN A 324 -9.76 -19.04 -0.16
CA ASN A 324 -9.67 -20.30 0.58
C ASN A 324 -10.82 -21.29 0.25
N PRO A 325 -10.92 -21.77 -1.00
CA PRO A 325 -11.93 -22.76 -1.35
C PRO A 325 -11.70 -24.08 -0.59
N PRO A 326 -12.77 -24.80 -0.20
CA PRO A 326 -12.67 -26.19 0.23
C PRO A 326 -11.93 -27.06 -0.81
N ALA A 327 -11.24 -28.10 -0.35
CA ALA A 327 -10.38 -28.94 -1.19
C ALA A 327 -11.12 -29.67 -2.33
N ASP A 328 -12.44 -29.78 -2.24
CA ASP A 328 -13.36 -30.43 -3.17
C ASP A 328 -14.24 -29.44 -3.96
N ALA A 329 -14.09 -28.13 -3.72
CA ALA A 329 -14.85 -27.06 -4.37
C ALA A 329 -14.09 -26.43 -5.54
N SER A 330 -14.82 -25.74 -6.43
CA SER A 330 -14.19 -24.93 -7.46
C SER A 330 -13.52 -23.70 -6.84
N SER A 331 -12.35 -23.32 -7.37
CA SER A 331 -11.70 -22.04 -7.06
C SER A 331 -12.46 -20.83 -7.64
N MET A 332 -13.46 -21.06 -8.49
CA MET A 332 -14.30 -20.02 -9.11
C MET A 332 -15.77 -20.18 -8.71
N ARG A 333 -16.38 -19.09 -8.26
CA ARG A 333 -17.82 -18.92 -8.08
C ARG A 333 -18.39 -18.25 -9.32
N TRP A 334 -19.39 -18.85 -9.94
CA TRP A 334 -20.05 -18.29 -11.12
C TRP A 334 -21.44 -17.78 -10.76
N THR A 335 -21.76 -16.56 -11.17
CA THR A 335 -23.08 -15.93 -10.97
C THR A 335 -23.68 -15.57 -12.32
N LEU A 336 -24.99 -15.79 -12.49
CA LEU A 336 -25.72 -15.31 -13.66
C LEU A 336 -25.79 -13.77 -13.63
N VAL A 337 -25.33 -13.13 -14.71
CA VAL A 337 -25.49 -11.69 -14.91
C VAL A 337 -26.81 -11.42 -15.64
N GLU A 338 -27.03 -12.12 -16.75
CA GLU A 338 -28.23 -11.97 -17.60
C GLU A 338 -28.45 -13.22 -18.46
N VAL A 339 -29.72 -13.47 -18.81
CA VAL A 339 -30.09 -14.39 -19.89
C VAL A 339 -30.28 -13.58 -21.16
N ILE A 340 -29.40 -13.77 -22.14
CA ILE A 340 -29.40 -13.03 -23.41
C ILE A 340 -30.46 -13.60 -24.37
N ARG A 341 -30.63 -14.93 -24.39
CA ARG A 341 -31.72 -15.59 -25.16
C ARG A 341 -32.13 -16.92 -24.51
N GLU A 342 -33.40 -17.27 -24.66
CA GLU A 342 -33.94 -18.62 -24.41
C GLU A 342 -34.61 -19.10 -25.70
N THR A 343 -34.23 -20.29 -26.17
CA THR A 343 -34.77 -20.88 -27.42
C THR A 343 -35.26 -22.29 -27.11
N PRO A 344 -36.53 -22.63 -27.33
CA PRO A 344 -37.00 -24.01 -27.25
C PRO A 344 -36.21 -24.90 -28.21
N ALA A 345 -35.67 -26.00 -27.72
CA ALA A 345 -35.05 -27.03 -28.54
C ALA A 345 -36.11 -27.72 -29.40
N ARG A 346 -35.73 -28.12 -30.62
CA ARG A 346 -36.64 -28.61 -31.66
C ARG A 346 -36.63 -30.12 -31.80
#